data_AF-A0A268EUS9-F1
#
_entry.id   AF-A0A268EUS9-F1
#
_cell.length_a   1.000
_cell.length_b   1.000
_cell.length_c   1.000
_cell.angle_alpha   90.00
_cell.angle_beta   90.00
_cell.angle_gamma   90.00
#
_symmetry.space_group_name_H-M   'P 1'
#
loop_
_entity.id
_entity.type
_entity.pdbx_description
1 polymer ?
#
loop_
_entity_poly.entity_id
_entity_poly.type
_entity_poly.pdbx_seq_one_letter_code
_entity_poly.pdbx_strand_id
1 'polypeptide(L)'
;MMIRLMEKKGGCHVRNANQERIIREAARFARAVHEQDSSGHDWWHVMRVTRLSRLLSVMEGADAYLCELASLLHDVADEKLNASKEVGLHRVQRWLEEAGTAPADREHVLDIIGTMSFAGGSGQAMKTLEGAIVQDADRLDALGVIGIARTFAYSGWKGQGIYDPAIPVREGMTRDQYRHEKSTAINHFSEKLLKLKDRMNTDTGRMLAAGRHQLMELFLNGFDKEWGFGNERYLLESPLHRSAIARVHVTFDESAAGSLRLALRNRNRQGEMVIALPDDFMVGPLPRGREGTELQERHHWLLSRFAVSEEEHDGTRLMLIDSTAAWLTWPDQWKDTECVIWASDSASEQLGLRRLMTLLPDEAEVFVVNPGRMLSDLYPQIDYRRTGEIVPDKLEPLLEDGPVKLTLQAKSDLRADWERLLLEDGCLRIVLDGQLCTVEESHYDAFILACADAIGARDGRFLKSARVIGEVIGKADQYISDTFIAYRVRQLIRQGKFRYTGHLDAMRHYSISLSDAALAAIPDDEPRIRHCATLRTAAIELAESRDHERRLLQELEQLDPSSLYRLLPDDCHANIDEFTEQLKKMQDLERMYARQQASLQEAVMRLSDHLDKPKSS
;
A
#
# COMPACT_ATOMS: atom_id res chain seq x y z
N MET A 1 -21.77 -26.10 4.28
CA MET A 1 -21.82 -26.73 2.94
C MET A 1 -20.61 -27.64 2.69
N MET A 2 -19.36 -27.17 2.90
CA MET A 2 -18.13 -28.01 2.80
C MET A 2 -18.11 -29.24 3.71
N ILE A 3 -18.49 -29.12 4.99
CA ILE A 3 -18.51 -30.26 5.94
C ILE A 3 -19.46 -31.38 5.48
N ARG A 4 -20.67 -31.03 5.03
CA ARG A 4 -21.64 -32.00 4.47
C ARG A 4 -21.18 -32.64 3.16
N LEU A 5 -20.28 -31.99 2.42
CA LEU A 5 -19.69 -32.51 1.19
C LEU A 5 -18.53 -33.47 1.48
N MET A 6 -17.76 -33.23 2.54
CA MET A 6 -16.65 -34.10 2.97
C MET A 6 -17.15 -35.36 3.70
N GLU A 7 -18.21 -35.26 4.50
CA GLU A 7 -18.88 -36.42 5.14
C GLU A 7 -19.41 -37.44 4.11
N LYS A 8 -19.72 -37.00 2.88
CA LYS A 8 -20.16 -37.88 1.78
C LYS A 8 -19.02 -38.63 1.06
N LYS A 9 -17.75 -38.26 1.26
CA LYS A 9 -16.60 -38.84 0.53
C LYS A 9 -15.80 -39.91 1.31
N GLY A 10 -16.37 -40.49 2.37
CA GLY A 10 -15.92 -41.78 2.92
C GLY A 10 -14.62 -41.79 3.75
N GLY A 11 -14.05 -40.63 4.12
CA GLY A 11 -12.81 -40.55 4.91
C GLY A 11 -12.97 -40.22 6.40
N CYS A 12 -14.19 -40.01 6.90
CA CYS A 12 -14.43 -39.58 8.28
C CYS A 12 -15.19 -40.68 9.03
N HIS A 13 -14.71 -41.08 10.21
CA HIS A 13 -15.42 -42.02 11.09
C HIS A 13 -16.85 -41.52 11.33
N VAL A 14 -17.84 -42.28 10.85
CA VAL A 14 -19.25 -41.98 11.07
C VAL A 14 -19.53 -42.13 12.56
N ARG A 15 -19.87 -41.03 13.22
CA ARG A 15 -20.18 -41.01 14.66
C ARG A 15 -21.34 -41.96 14.94
N ASN A 16 -21.21 -42.74 16.00
CA ASN A 16 -22.32 -43.56 16.46
C ASN A 16 -23.33 -42.70 17.26
N ALA A 17 -24.56 -43.20 17.40
CA ALA A 17 -25.64 -42.48 18.09
C ALA A 17 -25.31 -42.10 19.54
N ASN A 18 -24.45 -42.88 20.22
CA ASN A 18 -24.01 -42.59 21.58
C ASN A 18 -23.04 -41.39 21.61
N GLN A 19 -22.09 -41.32 20.69
CA GLN A 19 -21.16 -40.19 20.55
C GLN A 19 -21.91 -38.89 20.25
N GLU A 20 -22.92 -38.92 19.37
CA GLU A 20 -23.77 -37.74 19.11
C GLU A 20 -24.61 -37.30 20.33
N ARG A 21 -25.06 -38.25 21.16
CA ARG A 21 -25.72 -37.95 22.43
C ARG A 21 -24.74 -37.25 23.38
N ILE A 22 -23.54 -37.80 23.56
CA ILE A 22 -22.51 -37.25 24.45
C ILE A 22 -22.12 -35.83 24.03
N ILE A 23 -21.87 -35.57 22.75
CA ILE A 23 -21.55 -34.22 22.26
C ILE A 23 -22.68 -33.22 22.57
N ARG A 24 -23.95 -33.60 22.37
CA ARG A 24 -25.10 -32.72 22.68
C ARG A 24 -25.25 -32.45 24.18
N GLU A 25 -24.86 -33.40 25.02
CA GLU A 25 -24.85 -33.22 26.47
C GLU A 25 -23.65 -32.35 26.90
N ALA A 26 -22.47 -32.57 26.33
CA ALA A 26 -21.27 -31.75 26.56
C ALA A 26 -21.53 -30.29 26.22
N ALA A 27 -22.16 -30.04 25.07
CA ALA A 27 -22.55 -28.70 24.63
C ALA A 27 -23.52 -28.03 25.62
N ARG A 28 -24.51 -28.77 26.15
CA ARG A 28 -25.43 -28.24 27.18
C ARG A 28 -24.71 -27.93 28.48
N PHE A 29 -23.80 -28.81 28.90
CA PHE A 29 -23.00 -28.63 30.10
C PHE A 29 -22.09 -27.42 30.00
N ALA A 30 -21.28 -27.33 28.93
CA ALA A 30 -20.40 -26.19 28.69
C ALA A 30 -21.18 -24.88 28.56
N ARG A 31 -22.32 -24.87 27.87
CA ARG A 31 -23.18 -23.67 27.81
C ARG A 31 -23.64 -23.23 29.19
N ALA A 32 -24.13 -24.15 30.03
CA ALA A 32 -24.56 -23.80 31.39
C ALA A 32 -23.43 -23.22 32.24
N VAL A 33 -22.17 -23.58 31.97
CA VAL A 33 -20.99 -23.03 32.66
C VAL A 33 -20.63 -21.62 32.15
N HIS A 34 -20.70 -21.38 30.83
CA HIS A 34 -20.16 -20.18 30.19
C HIS A 34 -21.20 -19.14 29.73
N GLU A 35 -22.51 -19.38 29.91
CA GLU A 35 -23.58 -18.51 29.38
C GLU A 35 -23.61 -17.10 30.00
N GLN A 36 -23.05 -16.92 31.20
CA GLN A 36 -22.99 -15.63 31.90
C GLN A 36 -21.60 -14.97 31.88
N ASP A 37 -20.62 -15.56 31.19
CA ASP A 37 -19.27 -15.00 31.15
C ASP A 37 -19.18 -13.84 30.15
N SER A 38 -18.70 -12.68 30.61
CA SER A 38 -18.49 -11.47 29.81
C SER A 38 -17.00 -11.20 29.54
N SER A 39 -16.08 -12.04 30.03
CA SER A 39 -14.63 -11.86 29.90
C SER A 39 -14.07 -12.25 28.52
N GLY A 40 -14.91 -12.74 27.61
CA GLY A 40 -14.51 -13.21 26.28
C GLY A 40 -14.18 -14.71 26.21
N HIS A 41 -14.49 -15.48 27.25
CA HIS A 41 -14.52 -16.95 27.28
C HIS A 41 -15.97 -17.49 27.37
N ASP A 42 -16.87 -16.79 26.70
CA ASP A 42 -18.29 -17.10 26.67
C ASP A 42 -18.60 -18.38 25.88
N TRP A 43 -19.87 -18.80 25.91
CA TRP A 43 -20.35 -19.92 25.11
C TRP A 43 -19.98 -19.80 23.62
N TRP A 44 -19.93 -18.58 23.08
CA TRP A 44 -19.63 -18.35 21.67
C TRP A 44 -18.15 -18.59 21.34
N HIS A 45 -17.24 -18.28 22.25
CA HIS A 45 -15.84 -18.69 22.13
C HIS A 45 -15.72 -20.22 22.05
N VAL A 46 -16.28 -20.95 23.02
CA VAL A 46 -16.24 -22.42 23.05
C VAL A 46 -16.82 -23.00 21.74
N MET A 47 -17.94 -22.44 21.26
CA MET A 47 -18.57 -22.88 20.01
C MET A 47 -17.69 -22.63 18.77
N ARG A 48 -17.00 -21.49 18.67
CA ARG A 48 -16.10 -21.20 17.54
C ARG A 48 -14.88 -22.12 17.55
N VAL A 49 -14.26 -22.32 18.71
CA VAL A 49 -13.14 -23.27 18.89
C VAL A 49 -13.58 -24.67 18.49
N THR A 50 -14.73 -25.12 18.98
CA THR A 50 -15.29 -26.45 18.66
C THR A 50 -15.54 -26.64 17.16
N ARG A 51 -16.13 -25.65 16.49
CA ARG A 51 -16.36 -25.68 15.03
C ARG A 51 -15.06 -25.71 14.25
N LEU A 52 -14.06 -24.95 14.68
CA LEU A 52 -12.76 -24.88 14.02
C LEU A 52 -11.97 -26.18 14.23
N SER A 53 -11.96 -26.71 15.45
CA SER A 53 -11.38 -28.00 15.80
C SER A 53 -11.94 -29.14 14.95
N ARG A 54 -13.27 -29.19 14.77
CA ARG A 54 -13.92 -30.16 13.86
C ARG A 54 -13.51 -30.00 12.40
N LEU A 55 -13.30 -28.77 11.93
CA LEU A 55 -12.82 -28.54 10.57
C LEU A 55 -11.38 -29.02 10.40
N LEU A 56 -10.51 -28.63 11.34
CA LEU A 56 -9.11 -29.02 11.36
C LEU A 56 -8.94 -30.54 11.45
N SER A 57 -9.74 -31.23 12.28
CA SER A 57 -9.71 -32.70 12.39
C SER A 57 -9.99 -33.39 11.06
N VAL A 58 -10.89 -32.84 10.24
CA VAL A 58 -11.19 -33.40 8.90
C VAL A 58 -10.03 -33.16 7.94
N MET A 59 -9.37 -32.00 8.00
CA MET A 59 -8.26 -31.66 7.09
C MET A 59 -6.97 -32.41 7.44
N GLU A 60 -6.70 -32.60 8.73
CA GLU A 60 -5.48 -33.23 9.24
C GLU A 60 -5.65 -34.76 9.45
N GLY A 61 -6.86 -35.29 9.32
CA GLY A 61 -7.14 -36.73 9.44
C GLY A 61 -7.18 -37.26 10.89
N ALA A 62 -7.56 -36.41 11.85
CA ALA A 62 -7.68 -36.78 13.26
C ALA A 62 -9.11 -37.23 13.65
N ASP A 63 -9.27 -37.80 14.85
CA ASP A 63 -10.60 -38.16 15.34
C ASP A 63 -11.44 -36.92 15.68
N ALA A 64 -12.44 -36.65 14.83
CA ALA A 64 -13.36 -35.53 14.96
C ALA A 64 -14.28 -35.60 16.19
N TYR A 65 -14.51 -36.79 16.77
CA TYR A 65 -15.29 -36.93 18.00
C TYR A 65 -14.46 -36.47 19.21
N LEU A 66 -13.23 -36.95 19.33
CA LEU A 66 -12.33 -36.57 20.44
C LEU A 66 -11.99 -35.07 20.39
N CYS A 67 -11.69 -34.53 19.20
CA CYS A 67 -11.43 -33.11 18.99
C CYS A 67 -12.61 -32.24 19.44
N GLU A 68 -13.84 -32.59 19.03
CA GLU A 68 -15.02 -31.79 19.38
C GLU A 68 -15.36 -31.89 20.88
N LEU A 69 -15.25 -33.09 21.47
CA LEU A 69 -15.52 -33.30 22.89
C LEU A 69 -14.52 -32.55 23.76
N ALA A 70 -13.23 -32.61 23.44
CA ALA A 70 -12.19 -31.86 24.15
C ALA A 70 -12.39 -30.35 23.99
N SER A 71 -12.67 -29.86 22.77
CA SER A 71 -12.95 -28.43 22.55
C SER A 71 -14.19 -27.91 23.28
N LEU A 72 -15.23 -28.71 23.48
CA LEU A 72 -16.40 -28.27 24.26
C LEU A 72 -16.09 -28.10 25.74
N LEU A 73 -15.14 -28.87 26.27
CA LEU A 73 -14.87 -28.97 27.71
C LEU A 73 -13.58 -28.25 28.15
N HIS A 74 -12.75 -27.77 27.23
CA HIS A 74 -11.42 -27.24 27.54
C HIS A 74 -11.40 -26.10 28.56
N ASP A 75 -12.33 -25.15 28.45
CA ASP A 75 -12.40 -23.97 29.33
C ASP A 75 -13.17 -24.24 30.64
N VAL A 76 -13.84 -25.39 30.77
CA VAL A 76 -14.57 -25.76 32.01
C VAL A 76 -13.59 -25.99 33.17
N ALA A 77 -12.36 -26.40 32.88
CA ALA A 77 -11.32 -26.67 33.87
C ALA A 77 -10.43 -25.44 34.21
N ASP A 78 -10.74 -24.24 33.68
CA ASP A 78 -9.95 -23.02 33.96
C ASP A 78 -9.97 -22.68 35.47
N GLU A 79 -8.81 -22.26 36.00
CA GLU A 79 -8.59 -21.78 37.37
C GLU A 79 -9.46 -20.56 37.70
N LYS A 80 -9.98 -19.83 36.70
CA LYS A 80 -10.92 -18.71 36.93
C LYS A 80 -12.30 -19.18 37.39
N LEU A 81 -12.69 -20.39 37.01
CA LEU A 81 -14.02 -20.96 37.30
C LEU A 81 -14.00 -21.98 38.44
N ASN A 82 -12.81 -22.39 38.87
CA ASN A 82 -12.61 -23.46 39.85
C ASN A 82 -11.49 -23.08 40.83
N ALA A 83 -11.55 -23.60 42.06
CA ALA A 83 -10.54 -23.29 43.10
C ALA A 83 -9.10 -23.69 42.69
N SER A 84 -8.95 -24.71 41.85
CA SER A 84 -7.69 -25.09 41.21
C SER A 84 -7.95 -25.81 39.89
N LYS A 85 -6.93 -25.90 39.04
CA LYS A 85 -7.00 -26.67 37.79
C LYS A 85 -7.31 -28.15 38.03
N GLU A 86 -6.79 -28.73 39.11
CA GLU A 86 -7.06 -30.14 39.49
C GLU A 86 -8.54 -30.36 39.82
N VAL A 87 -9.16 -29.44 40.56
CA VAL A 87 -10.60 -29.48 40.86
C VAL A 87 -11.43 -29.36 39.56
N GLY A 88 -11.00 -28.49 38.64
CA GLY A 88 -11.62 -28.37 37.32
C GLY A 88 -11.54 -29.65 36.49
N LEU A 89 -10.36 -30.29 36.45
CA LEU A 89 -10.17 -31.57 35.76
C LEU A 89 -11.01 -32.70 36.37
N HIS A 90 -11.11 -32.78 37.69
CA HIS A 90 -11.98 -33.76 38.37
C HIS A 90 -13.47 -33.54 38.04
N ARG A 91 -13.91 -32.28 37.92
CA ARG A 91 -15.28 -31.96 37.50
C ARG A 91 -15.57 -32.46 36.09
N VAL A 92 -14.63 -32.26 35.15
CA VAL A 92 -14.74 -32.77 33.79
C VAL A 92 -14.70 -34.30 33.76
N GLN A 93 -13.81 -34.92 34.52
CA GLN A 93 -13.71 -36.38 34.62
C GLN A 93 -15.03 -37.01 35.09
N ARG A 94 -15.59 -36.49 36.18
CA ARG A 94 -16.87 -36.97 36.73
C ARG A 94 -17.99 -36.82 35.71
N TRP A 95 -18.05 -35.71 34.99
CA TRP A 95 -19.05 -35.50 33.95
C TRP A 95 -18.89 -36.51 32.79
N LEU A 96 -17.66 -36.78 32.35
CA LEU A 96 -17.38 -37.76 31.29
C LEU A 96 -17.79 -39.19 31.70
N GLU A 97 -17.61 -39.55 32.97
CA GLU A 97 -18.06 -40.81 33.57
C GLU A 97 -19.58 -40.95 33.56
N GLU A 98 -20.28 -39.94 34.08
CA GLU A 98 -21.74 -39.91 34.14
C GLU A 98 -22.38 -39.90 32.74
N ALA A 99 -21.72 -39.29 31.75
CA ALA A 99 -22.16 -39.28 30.36
C ALA A 99 -21.99 -40.63 29.64
N GLY A 100 -21.26 -41.60 30.22
CA GLY A 100 -21.01 -42.92 29.64
C GLY A 100 -19.93 -42.92 28.55
N THR A 101 -18.91 -42.07 28.70
CA THR A 101 -17.76 -42.02 27.77
C THR A 101 -16.85 -43.22 28.00
N ALA A 102 -16.26 -43.78 26.93
CA ALA A 102 -15.34 -44.91 27.05
C ALA A 102 -14.10 -44.52 27.88
N PRO A 103 -13.52 -45.43 28.69
CA PRO A 103 -12.37 -45.11 29.54
C PRO A 103 -11.17 -44.54 28.78
N ALA A 104 -10.89 -45.05 27.58
CA ALA A 104 -9.79 -44.59 26.72
C ALA A 104 -10.04 -43.16 26.21
N ASP A 105 -11.23 -42.88 25.66
CA ASP A 105 -11.62 -41.55 25.19
C ASP A 105 -11.58 -40.51 26.33
N ARG A 106 -12.01 -40.90 27.53
CA ARG A 106 -11.98 -40.05 28.73
C ARG A 106 -10.55 -39.69 29.11
N GLU A 107 -9.64 -40.67 29.15
CA GLU A 107 -8.23 -40.41 29.45
C GLU A 107 -7.58 -39.50 28.42
N HIS A 108 -7.87 -39.72 27.13
CA HIS A 108 -7.39 -38.89 26.03
C HIS A 108 -7.88 -37.44 26.14
N VAL A 109 -9.18 -37.23 26.37
CA VAL A 109 -9.75 -35.89 26.55
C VAL A 109 -9.15 -35.18 27.76
N LEU A 110 -8.96 -35.89 28.88
CA LEU A 110 -8.34 -35.31 30.08
C LEU A 110 -6.87 -34.93 29.87
N ASP A 111 -6.08 -35.73 29.12
CA ASP A 111 -4.69 -35.39 28.77
C ASP A 111 -4.63 -34.13 27.88
N ILE A 112 -5.54 -34.00 26.89
CA ILE A 112 -5.64 -32.79 26.07
C ILE A 112 -5.93 -31.57 26.95
N ILE A 113 -7.00 -31.60 27.74
CA ILE A 113 -7.40 -30.45 28.58
C ILE A 113 -6.31 -30.11 29.62
N GLY A 114 -5.66 -31.14 30.17
CA GLY A 114 -4.54 -30.99 31.09
C GLY A 114 -3.34 -30.25 30.48
N THR A 115 -3.08 -30.42 29.18
CA THR A 115 -1.90 -29.87 28.48
C THR A 115 -2.17 -28.55 27.71
N MET A 116 -3.42 -28.10 27.61
CA MET A 116 -3.79 -26.91 26.80
C MET A 116 -3.27 -25.56 27.31
N SER A 117 -3.01 -25.39 28.61
CA SER A 117 -2.76 -24.06 29.20
C SER A 117 -1.47 -23.39 28.71
N PHE A 118 -1.60 -22.17 28.18
CA PHE A 118 -0.47 -21.32 27.80
C PHE A 118 0.21 -20.70 29.05
N ALA A 119 1.19 -21.40 29.61
CA ALA A 119 1.98 -20.94 30.75
C ALA A 119 3.20 -20.11 30.29
N GLY A 120 2.99 -18.91 29.74
CA GLY A 120 4.11 -17.99 29.42
C GLY A 120 5.10 -18.50 28.37
N GLY A 121 4.73 -19.51 27.57
CA GLY A 121 5.61 -20.12 26.57
C GLY A 121 6.43 -21.32 27.03
N SER A 122 6.29 -21.77 28.27
CA SER A 122 6.89 -23.02 28.79
C SER A 122 5.89 -24.19 28.84
N GLY A 123 4.88 -24.17 27.96
CA GLY A 123 3.87 -25.23 27.91
C GLY A 123 4.44 -26.53 27.35
N GLN A 124 3.97 -27.67 27.87
CA GLN A 124 4.34 -28.99 27.36
C GLN A 124 3.82 -29.15 25.92
N ALA A 125 4.62 -29.73 25.03
CA ALA A 125 4.20 -30.00 23.66
C ALA A 125 3.01 -30.98 23.65
N MET A 126 2.07 -30.75 22.74
CA MET A 126 0.93 -31.64 22.55
C MET A 126 1.43 -33.01 22.08
N LYS A 127 1.00 -34.07 22.79
CA LYS A 127 1.43 -35.45 22.51
C LYS A 127 0.64 -36.07 21.35
N THR A 128 -0.61 -35.64 21.17
CA THR A 128 -1.56 -36.24 20.23
C THR A 128 -1.95 -35.23 19.15
N LEU A 129 -2.32 -35.75 17.98
CA LEU A 129 -2.79 -34.93 16.86
C LEU A 129 -4.10 -34.21 17.24
N GLU A 130 -5.00 -34.88 17.96
CA GLU A 130 -6.24 -34.28 18.46
C GLU A 130 -5.95 -33.13 19.42
N GLY A 131 -4.99 -33.29 20.33
CA GLY A 131 -4.57 -32.22 21.24
C GLY A 131 -3.95 -31.03 20.51
N ALA A 132 -3.10 -31.30 19.51
CA ALA A 132 -2.53 -30.30 18.63
C ALA A 132 -3.60 -29.49 17.89
N ILE A 133 -4.64 -30.16 17.38
CA ILE A 133 -5.75 -29.54 16.67
C ILE A 133 -6.62 -28.69 17.59
N VAL A 134 -6.97 -29.19 18.77
CA VAL A 134 -7.77 -28.45 19.75
C VAL A 134 -7.01 -27.20 20.21
N GLN A 135 -5.70 -27.32 20.44
CA GLN A 135 -4.86 -26.19 20.82
C GLN A 135 -4.71 -25.17 19.68
N ASP A 136 -4.55 -25.61 18.44
CA ASP A 136 -4.52 -24.73 17.28
C ASP A 136 -5.86 -24.00 17.12
N ALA A 137 -6.98 -24.69 17.28
CA ALA A 137 -8.32 -24.09 17.19
C ALA A 137 -8.53 -22.97 18.24
N ASP A 138 -8.09 -23.20 19.49
CA ASP A 138 -8.14 -22.19 20.55
C ASP A 138 -7.22 -20.99 20.24
N ARG A 139 -5.95 -21.26 19.89
CA ARG A 139 -4.99 -20.21 19.53
C ARG A 139 -5.43 -19.40 18.32
N LEU A 140 -6.04 -20.03 17.33
CA LEU A 140 -6.58 -19.36 16.16
C LEU A 140 -7.72 -18.40 16.55
N ASP A 141 -8.61 -18.78 17.48
CA ASP A 141 -9.70 -17.88 17.96
C ASP A 141 -9.19 -16.68 18.77
N ALA A 142 -7.93 -16.72 19.23
CA ALA A 142 -7.23 -15.57 19.82
C ALA A 142 -6.58 -14.65 18.76
N LEU A 143 -6.60 -15.02 17.48
CA LEU A 143 -6.02 -14.24 16.37
C LEU A 143 -7.09 -13.58 15.48
N GLY A 144 -6.67 -12.64 14.64
CA GLY A 144 -7.51 -11.95 13.67
C GLY A 144 -8.50 -10.98 14.31
N VAL A 145 -9.59 -10.65 13.60
CA VAL A 145 -10.59 -9.65 14.03
C VAL A 145 -11.23 -9.99 15.37
N ILE A 146 -11.58 -11.27 15.58
CA ILE A 146 -12.12 -11.73 16.86
C ILE A 146 -11.08 -11.62 17.98
N GLY A 147 -9.83 -11.99 17.70
CA GLY A 147 -8.71 -11.82 18.64
C GLY A 147 -8.52 -10.37 19.06
N ILE A 148 -8.60 -9.42 18.12
CA ILE A 148 -8.55 -7.97 18.39
C ILE A 148 -9.68 -7.58 19.35
N ALA A 149 -10.93 -7.91 19.02
CA ALA A 149 -12.09 -7.55 19.84
C ALA A 149 -12.01 -8.14 21.26
N ARG A 150 -11.62 -9.43 21.37
CA ARG A 150 -11.44 -10.10 22.67
C ARG A 150 -10.34 -9.46 23.51
N THR A 151 -9.24 -9.04 22.89
CA THR A 151 -8.13 -8.39 23.59
C THR A 151 -8.57 -7.11 24.27
N PHE A 152 -9.31 -6.24 23.58
CA PHE A 152 -9.83 -5.01 24.18
C PHE A 152 -10.95 -5.24 25.18
N ALA A 153 -11.88 -6.17 24.91
CA ALA A 153 -12.94 -6.51 25.85
C ALA A 153 -12.37 -7.05 27.18
N TYR A 154 -11.41 -7.97 27.10
CA TYR A 154 -10.74 -8.53 28.29
C TYR A 154 -9.92 -7.47 29.03
N SER A 155 -9.18 -6.62 28.30
CA SER A 155 -8.41 -5.52 28.90
C SER A 155 -9.33 -4.56 29.66
N GLY A 156 -10.46 -4.19 29.06
CA GLY A 156 -11.50 -3.36 29.71
C GLY A 156 -12.07 -4.02 30.97
N TRP A 157 -12.42 -5.30 30.91
CA TRP A 157 -12.89 -6.06 32.08
C TRP A 157 -11.85 -6.13 33.21
N LYS A 158 -10.56 -6.21 32.87
CA LYS A 158 -9.44 -6.17 33.83
C LYS A 158 -9.07 -4.77 34.31
N GLY A 159 -9.66 -3.70 33.75
CA GLY A 159 -9.28 -2.32 34.04
C GLY A 159 -7.89 -1.94 33.50
N GLN A 160 -7.40 -2.63 32.47
CA GLN A 160 -6.17 -2.30 31.76
C GLN A 160 -6.44 -1.29 30.65
N GLY A 161 -5.56 -0.31 30.49
CA GLY A 161 -5.65 0.69 29.42
C GLY A 161 -5.42 0.11 28.02
N ILE A 162 -5.96 0.78 27.00
CA ILE A 162 -5.77 0.43 25.58
C ILE A 162 -4.27 0.50 25.23
N TYR A 163 -3.66 1.65 25.47
CA TYR A 163 -2.25 1.91 25.22
C TYR A 163 -1.72 2.96 26.20
N ASP A 164 -0.44 2.87 26.51
CA ASP A 164 0.29 3.81 27.37
C ASP A 164 1.76 3.77 26.91
N PRO A 165 2.28 4.83 26.28
CA PRO A 165 3.63 4.86 25.75
C PRO A 165 4.71 4.81 26.84
N ALA A 166 4.37 5.13 28.10
CA ALA A 166 5.31 4.99 29.22
C ALA A 166 5.48 3.52 29.68
N ILE A 167 4.65 2.59 29.18
CA ILE A 167 4.72 1.17 29.51
C ILE A 167 5.40 0.41 28.36
N PRO A 168 6.66 -0.03 28.51
CA PRO A 168 7.36 -0.77 27.47
C PRO A 168 6.76 -2.17 27.24
N VAL A 169 7.02 -2.75 26.07
CA VAL A 169 6.72 -4.17 25.82
C VAL A 169 7.67 -5.02 26.64
N ARG A 170 7.11 -6.04 27.27
CA ARG A 170 7.88 -6.98 28.08
C ARG A 170 8.46 -8.08 27.21
N GLU A 171 9.78 -8.22 27.25
CA GLU A 171 10.50 -9.33 26.61
C GLU A 171 10.85 -10.40 27.65
N GLY A 172 10.50 -11.66 27.38
CA GLY A 172 10.80 -12.79 28.27
C GLY A 172 10.14 -12.69 29.65
N MET A 173 8.88 -13.12 29.76
CA MET A 173 8.12 -13.08 31.02
C MET A 173 8.04 -14.45 31.70
N THR A 174 8.16 -14.48 33.03
CA THR A 174 7.69 -15.63 33.82
C THR A 174 6.16 -15.65 33.91
N ARG A 175 5.57 -16.80 34.28
CA ARG A 175 4.10 -16.96 34.39
C ARG A 175 3.47 -15.96 35.37
N ASP A 176 4.15 -15.64 36.46
CA ASP A 176 3.65 -14.72 37.49
C ASP A 176 3.70 -13.26 37.02
N GLN A 177 4.77 -12.87 36.33
CA GLN A 177 4.90 -11.54 35.73
C GLN A 177 3.83 -11.29 34.66
N TYR A 178 3.57 -12.29 33.80
CA TYR A 178 2.50 -12.22 32.80
C TYR A 178 1.12 -12.01 33.44
N ARG A 179 0.87 -12.57 34.63
CA ARG A 179 -0.44 -12.52 35.31
C ARG A 179 -0.66 -11.25 36.15
N HIS A 180 0.39 -10.68 36.75
CA HIS A 180 0.26 -9.64 37.78
C HIS A 180 0.88 -8.30 37.41
N GLU A 181 1.85 -8.24 36.50
CA GLU A 181 2.44 -6.97 36.11
C GLU A 181 1.52 -6.18 35.17
N LYS A 182 1.56 -4.85 35.30
CA LYS A 182 0.78 -3.92 34.49
C LYS A 182 1.25 -3.96 33.04
N SER A 183 0.32 -4.10 32.10
CA SER A 183 0.54 -3.94 30.67
C SER A 183 -0.69 -3.29 30.02
N THR A 184 -0.68 -3.18 28.69
CA THR A 184 -1.73 -2.54 27.89
C THR A 184 -2.26 -3.51 26.84
N ALA A 185 -3.47 -3.24 26.34
CA ALA A 185 -4.07 -4.05 25.29
C ALA A 185 -3.18 -4.10 24.04
N ILE A 186 -2.60 -2.96 23.62
CA ILE A 186 -1.69 -2.87 22.48
C ILE A 186 -0.39 -3.63 22.72
N ASN A 187 0.22 -3.53 23.91
CA ASN A 187 1.44 -4.30 24.22
C ASN A 187 1.18 -5.80 24.18
N HIS A 188 -0.03 -6.27 24.55
CA HIS A 188 -0.39 -7.68 24.51
C HIS A 188 -0.23 -8.33 23.13
N PHE A 189 -0.43 -7.56 22.06
CA PHE A 189 -0.22 -8.06 20.69
C PHE A 189 1.23 -8.52 20.48
N SER A 190 2.19 -7.67 20.84
CA SER A 190 3.63 -7.95 20.69
C SER A 190 4.13 -8.95 21.73
N GLU A 191 3.61 -8.86 22.95
CA GLU A 191 3.98 -9.75 24.04
C GLU A 191 3.58 -11.21 23.76
N LYS A 192 2.40 -11.44 23.18
CA LYS A 192 1.81 -12.78 22.99
C LYS A 192 1.23 -13.03 21.60
N LEU A 193 0.25 -12.25 21.15
CA LEU A 193 -0.62 -12.65 20.03
C LEU A 193 0.15 -12.85 18.73
N LEU A 194 1.03 -11.92 18.38
CA LEU A 194 1.85 -11.98 17.17
C LEU A 194 2.85 -13.15 17.17
N LYS A 195 3.13 -13.74 18.34
CA LYS A 195 4.00 -14.93 18.47
C LYS A 195 3.24 -16.25 18.32
N LEU A 196 1.89 -16.23 18.27
CA LEU A 196 1.10 -17.46 18.20
C LEU A 196 1.17 -18.13 16.83
N LYS A 197 1.36 -17.38 15.73
CA LYS A 197 1.46 -17.97 14.38
C LYS A 197 2.59 -19.00 14.28
N ASP A 198 3.72 -18.73 14.93
CA ASP A 198 4.92 -19.57 14.90
C ASP A 198 4.83 -20.74 15.87
N ARG A 199 3.75 -20.79 16.68
CA ARG A 199 3.48 -21.84 17.66
C ARG A 199 2.34 -22.76 17.24
N MET A 200 1.78 -22.62 16.04
CA MET A 200 0.76 -23.55 15.54
C MET A 200 1.37 -24.92 15.29
N ASN A 201 0.65 -25.97 15.68
CA ASN A 201 1.12 -27.35 15.63
C ASN A 201 0.94 -27.96 14.23
N THR A 202 -0.22 -27.75 13.61
CA THR A 202 -0.64 -28.35 12.33
C THR A 202 -0.32 -27.45 11.13
N ASP A 203 -0.22 -28.04 9.93
CA ASP A 203 0.01 -27.28 8.69
C ASP A 203 -1.19 -26.39 8.35
N THR A 204 -2.42 -26.91 8.47
CA THR A 204 -3.63 -26.11 8.29
C THR A 204 -3.73 -24.99 9.32
N GLY A 205 -3.34 -25.26 10.57
CA GLY A 205 -3.28 -24.27 11.65
C GLY A 205 -2.33 -23.12 11.31
N ARG A 206 -1.11 -23.43 10.86
CA ARG A 206 -0.12 -22.42 10.40
C ARG A 206 -0.66 -21.56 9.26
N MET A 207 -1.28 -22.19 8.25
CA MET A 207 -1.84 -21.48 7.11
C MET A 207 -2.95 -20.50 7.52
N LEU A 208 -3.89 -20.92 8.36
CA LEU A 208 -4.97 -20.05 8.85
C LEU A 208 -4.45 -18.94 9.76
N ALA A 209 -3.42 -19.23 10.56
CA ALA A 209 -2.81 -18.25 11.46
C ALA A 209 -2.11 -17.13 10.69
N ALA A 210 -1.47 -17.43 9.56
CA ALA A 210 -0.79 -16.42 8.73
C ALA A 210 -1.74 -15.29 8.27
N GLY A 211 -2.91 -15.64 7.75
CA GLY A 211 -3.91 -14.65 7.32
C GLY A 211 -4.49 -13.84 8.50
N ARG A 212 -4.71 -14.48 9.65
CA ARG A 212 -5.19 -13.79 10.86
C ARG A 212 -4.14 -12.88 11.49
N HIS A 213 -2.88 -13.27 11.42
CA HIS A 213 -1.73 -12.47 11.86
C HIS A 213 -1.60 -11.20 11.02
N GLN A 214 -1.69 -11.32 9.69
CA GLN A 214 -1.62 -10.16 8.80
C GLN A 214 -2.71 -9.12 9.11
N LEU A 215 -3.93 -9.56 9.42
CA LEU A 215 -5.01 -8.66 9.84
C LEU A 215 -4.69 -7.91 11.15
N MET A 216 -3.97 -8.55 12.08
CA MET A 216 -3.54 -7.90 13.32
C MET A 216 -2.44 -6.88 13.08
N GLU A 217 -1.49 -7.17 12.18
CA GLU A 217 -0.46 -6.19 11.78
C GLU A 217 -1.10 -4.97 11.10
N LEU A 218 -2.09 -5.18 10.23
CA LEU A 218 -2.86 -4.11 9.61
C LEU A 218 -3.60 -3.26 10.65
N PHE A 219 -4.21 -3.89 11.65
CA PHE A 219 -4.85 -3.18 12.76
C PHE A 219 -3.85 -2.34 13.56
N LEU A 220 -2.68 -2.89 13.92
CA LEU A 220 -1.65 -2.16 14.66
C LEU A 220 -1.10 -0.98 13.86
N ASN A 221 -0.91 -1.15 12.55
CA ASN A 221 -0.51 -0.06 11.66
C ASN A 221 -1.59 1.03 11.53
N GLY A 222 -2.87 0.66 11.49
CA GLY A 222 -3.97 1.62 11.54
C GLY A 222 -3.98 2.40 12.86
N PHE A 223 -3.89 1.68 13.97
CA PHE A 223 -3.82 2.26 15.31
C PHE A 223 -2.62 3.23 15.46
N ASP A 224 -1.44 2.83 15.02
CA ASP A 224 -0.22 3.65 15.10
C ASP A 224 -0.32 4.93 14.27
N LYS A 225 -0.91 4.86 13.07
CA LYS A 225 -1.17 6.05 12.24
C LYS A 225 -2.17 6.99 12.88
N GLU A 226 -3.28 6.47 13.39
CA GLU A 226 -4.28 7.28 14.10
C GLU A 226 -3.71 7.88 15.38
N TRP A 227 -2.85 7.15 16.09
CA TRP A 227 -2.12 7.65 17.27
C TRP A 227 -1.10 8.72 16.92
N GLY A 228 -0.46 8.62 15.75
CA GLY A 228 0.49 9.60 15.24
C GLY A 228 -0.15 10.87 14.69
N PHE A 229 -1.43 10.83 14.33
CA PHE A 229 -2.11 11.98 13.73
C PHE A 229 -2.16 13.17 14.69
N GLY A 230 -1.45 14.24 14.35
CA GLY A 230 -1.35 15.43 15.20
C GLY A 230 -0.52 15.25 16.47
N ASN A 231 0.22 14.14 16.63
CA ASN A 231 0.95 13.81 17.85
C ASN A 231 2.41 14.28 17.80
N GLU A 232 2.73 15.42 18.43
CA GLU A 232 4.09 15.99 18.50
C GLU A 232 5.15 15.08 19.13
N ARG A 233 4.75 14.01 19.82
CA ARG A 233 5.65 13.05 20.48
C ARG A 233 5.63 11.67 19.84
N TYR A 234 5.13 11.55 18.60
CA TYR A 234 4.96 10.28 17.91
C TYR A 234 6.20 9.36 17.93
N LEU A 235 7.42 9.89 17.69
CA LEU A 235 8.63 9.04 17.72
C LEU A 235 8.90 8.39 19.09
N LEU A 236 8.49 9.05 20.17
CA LEU A 236 8.59 8.54 21.53
C LEU A 236 7.42 7.60 21.87
N GLU A 237 6.25 7.88 21.31
CA GLU A 237 4.98 7.25 21.69
C GLU A 237 4.47 6.20 20.70
N SER A 238 5.16 5.97 19.57
CA SER A 238 4.71 5.03 18.56
C SER A 238 4.75 3.60 19.11
N PRO A 239 3.63 2.86 19.12
CA PRO A 239 3.63 1.45 19.47
C PRO A 239 4.47 0.56 18.53
N LEU A 240 4.72 1.01 17.29
CA LEU A 240 5.54 0.31 16.30
C LEU A 240 7.03 0.67 16.38
N HIS A 241 7.36 1.95 16.54
CA HIS A 241 8.73 2.44 16.42
C HIS A 241 9.47 2.63 17.75
N ARG A 242 8.75 2.86 18.87
CA ARG A 242 9.26 2.81 20.27
C ARG A 242 10.66 3.42 20.51
N SER A 243 10.94 4.60 19.94
CA SER A 243 12.26 5.27 20.04
C SER A 243 13.46 4.51 19.44
N ALA A 244 13.24 3.48 18.62
CA ALA A 244 14.30 2.75 17.92
C ALA A 244 14.74 3.42 16.61
N ILE A 245 14.21 4.60 16.30
CA ILE A 245 14.53 5.33 15.07
C ILE A 245 15.75 6.21 15.30
N ALA A 246 16.86 5.84 14.67
CA ALA A 246 18.11 6.60 14.68
C ALA A 246 18.17 7.63 13.55
N ARG A 247 17.40 7.41 12.47
CA ARG A 247 17.42 8.27 11.28
C ARG A 247 16.05 8.37 10.65
N VAL A 248 15.69 9.58 10.22
CA VAL A 248 14.47 9.87 9.47
C VAL A 248 14.85 10.30 8.05
N HIS A 249 14.16 9.76 7.06
CA HIS A 249 14.24 10.20 5.68
C HIS A 249 12.98 10.98 5.31
N VAL A 250 13.16 12.15 4.71
CA VAL A 250 12.07 13.05 4.32
C VAL A 250 11.97 13.10 2.80
N THR A 251 10.76 12.93 2.29
CA THR A 251 10.40 13.20 0.89
C THR A 251 9.25 14.21 0.83
N PHE A 252 9.03 14.84 -0.32
CA PHE A 252 7.95 15.82 -0.52
C PHE A 252 6.74 15.26 -1.27
N ASP A 253 6.74 13.96 -1.54
CA ASP A 253 5.61 13.23 -2.12
C ASP A 253 5.60 11.75 -1.71
N GLU A 254 4.42 11.14 -1.81
CA GLU A 254 4.18 9.74 -1.43
C GLU A 254 4.81 8.72 -2.39
N SER A 255 5.05 9.07 -3.66
CA SER A 255 5.70 8.17 -4.63
C SER A 255 7.17 7.96 -4.26
N ALA A 256 7.87 9.06 -3.98
CA ALA A 256 9.23 9.05 -3.45
C ALA A 256 9.29 8.31 -2.10
N ALA A 257 8.34 8.59 -1.19
CA ALA A 257 8.30 7.92 0.11
C ALA A 257 8.11 6.41 -0.04
N GLY A 258 7.16 5.98 -0.89
CA GLY A 258 6.89 4.58 -1.17
C GLY A 258 8.12 3.87 -1.76
N SER A 259 8.79 4.51 -2.71
CA SER A 259 9.98 3.94 -3.34
C SER A 259 11.14 3.80 -2.35
N LEU A 260 11.33 4.81 -1.50
CA LEU A 260 12.37 4.78 -0.48
C LEU A 260 12.09 3.78 0.64
N ARG A 261 10.82 3.62 1.07
CA ARG A 261 10.42 2.58 2.03
C ARG A 261 10.78 1.19 1.50
N LEU A 262 10.59 0.94 0.20
CA LEU A 262 11.00 -0.31 -0.41
C LEU A 262 12.53 -0.47 -0.44
N ALA A 263 13.25 0.58 -0.82
CA ALA A 263 14.73 0.57 -0.83
C ALA A 263 15.32 0.27 0.56
N LEU A 264 14.82 0.89 1.63
CA LEU A 264 15.23 0.61 3.01
C LEU A 264 14.93 -0.84 3.41
N ARG A 265 13.76 -1.37 3.02
CA ARG A 265 13.36 -2.75 3.29
C ARG A 265 14.28 -3.74 2.59
N ASN A 266 14.62 -3.51 1.33
CA ASN A 266 15.51 -4.37 0.55
C ASN A 266 16.92 -4.43 1.14
N ARG A 267 17.39 -3.32 1.74
CA ARG A 267 18.67 -3.24 2.46
C ARG A 267 18.60 -3.63 3.94
N ASN A 268 17.43 -4.07 4.43
CA ASN A 268 17.18 -4.43 5.82
C ASN A 268 17.66 -3.35 6.82
N ARG A 269 17.46 -2.07 6.49
CA ARG A 269 17.87 -0.92 7.33
C ARG A 269 16.87 -0.71 8.46
N GLN A 270 17.04 -1.49 9.53
CA GLN A 270 16.26 -1.32 10.76
C GLN A 270 16.68 -0.03 11.48
N GLY A 271 15.72 0.63 12.13
CA GLY A 271 15.96 1.89 12.84
C GLY A 271 15.93 3.14 11.95
N GLU A 272 15.52 3.00 10.69
CA GLU A 272 15.31 4.12 9.77
C GLU A 272 13.84 4.22 9.37
N MET A 273 13.32 5.44 9.27
CA MET A 273 11.92 5.71 8.94
C MET A 273 11.81 6.66 7.76
N VAL A 274 10.80 6.48 6.91
CA VAL A 274 10.50 7.42 5.81
C VAL A 274 9.20 8.16 6.10
N ILE A 275 9.28 9.49 6.09
CA ILE A 275 8.14 10.39 6.20
C ILE A 275 7.96 11.16 4.90
N ALA A 276 6.70 11.34 4.51
CA ALA A 276 6.33 12.21 3.41
C ALA A 276 5.79 13.52 4.00
N LEU A 277 6.20 14.64 3.43
CA LEU A 277 5.63 15.96 3.65
C LEU A 277 4.93 16.41 2.35
N PRO A 278 3.77 15.85 2.01
CA PRO A 278 3.08 16.19 0.79
C PRO A 278 2.55 17.62 0.88
N ASP A 279 2.97 18.51 -0.03
CA ASP A 279 2.28 19.73 -0.46
C ASP A 279 3.07 20.30 -1.64
N ASP A 280 2.41 20.55 -2.77
CA ASP A 280 3.09 21.08 -3.95
C ASP A 280 3.15 22.61 -3.90
N PHE A 281 4.20 23.14 -3.26
CA PHE A 281 4.42 24.59 -3.14
C PHE A 281 4.73 25.29 -4.47
N MET A 282 4.87 24.56 -5.58
CA MET A 282 4.92 25.20 -6.90
C MET A 282 3.68 26.04 -7.17
N VAL A 283 2.52 25.65 -6.63
CA VAL A 283 1.23 26.28 -6.94
C VAL A 283 0.57 26.85 -5.70
N GLY A 284 -0.09 28.01 -5.85
CA GLY A 284 -0.87 28.68 -4.81
C GLY A 284 -0.07 29.54 -3.83
N PRO A 285 -0.73 30.22 -2.88
CA PRO A 285 -0.06 31.05 -1.88
C PRO A 285 0.92 30.24 -1.03
N LEU A 286 2.10 30.80 -0.75
CA LEU A 286 3.08 30.17 0.12
C LEU A 286 2.79 30.51 1.59
N PRO A 287 2.88 29.54 2.51
CA PRO A 287 2.70 29.80 3.94
C PRO A 287 3.90 30.57 4.50
N ARG A 288 3.68 31.69 5.19
CA ARG A 288 4.76 32.46 5.83
C ARG A 288 5.17 31.79 7.14
N GLY A 289 4.19 31.46 7.98
CA GLY A 289 4.41 30.89 9.31
C GLY A 289 3.74 29.53 9.51
N ARG A 290 3.60 29.15 10.79
CA ARG A 290 2.80 28.00 11.24
C ARG A 290 1.35 28.41 11.60
N GLU A 291 0.95 29.63 11.25
CA GLU A 291 -0.36 30.18 11.63
C GLU A 291 -1.49 29.54 10.81
N GLY A 292 -2.62 29.27 11.49
CA GLY A 292 -3.74 28.55 10.89
C GLY A 292 -4.46 29.31 9.77
N THR A 293 -4.39 30.64 9.74
CA THR A 293 -5.08 31.50 8.75
C THR A 293 -4.46 31.36 7.36
N GLU A 294 -3.12 31.37 7.25
CA GLU A 294 -2.40 31.29 5.97
C GLU A 294 -2.56 29.90 5.33
N LEU A 295 -2.57 28.84 6.16
CA LEU A 295 -2.84 27.48 5.70
C LEU A 295 -4.28 27.34 5.18
N GLN A 296 -5.25 28.00 5.83
CA GLN A 296 -6.63 28.04 5.36
C GLN A 296 -6.76 28.79 4.03
N GLU A 297 -6.05 29.90 3.84
CA GLU A 297 -6.02 30.64 2.57
C GLU A 297 -5.48 29.77 1.43
N ARG A 298 -4.37 29.06 1.67
CA ARG A 298 -3.80 28.11 0.71
C ARG A 298 -4.78 26.98 0.39
N HIS A 299 -5.40 26.36 1.39
CA HIS A 299 -6.41 25.31 1.17
C HIS A 299 -7.60 25.82 0.38
N HIS A 300 -8.09 27.02 0.69
CA HIS A 300 -9.19 27.65 -0.04
C HIS A 300 -8.80 27.91 -1.50
N TRP A 301 -7.58 28.40 -1.74
CA TRP A 301 -7.05 28.57 -3.08
C TRP A 301 -7.03 27.22 -3.82
N LEU A 302 -6.39 26.18 -3.27
CA LEU A 302 -6.28 24.88 -3.91
C LEU A 302 -7.66 24.27 -4.22
N LEU A 303 -8.57 24.24 -3.23
CA LEU A 303 -9.92 23.69 -3.40
C LEU A 303 -10.72 24.45 -4.45
N SER A 304 -10.67 25.79 -4.45
CA SER A 304 -11.43 26.59 -5.42
C SER A 304 -10.92 26.49 -6.87
N ARG A 305 -9.69 26.00 -7.08
CA ARG A 305 -9.11 25.80 -8.42
C ARG A 305 -9.15 24.32 -8.86
N PHE A 306 -8.93 23.39 -7.94
CA PHE A 306 -8.72 21.98 -8.26
C PHE A 306 -9.92 21.08 -7.99
N ALA A 307 -10.74 21.34 -6.97
CA ALA A 307 -11.92 20.53 -6.70
C ALA A 307 -13.07 20.91 -7.65
N VAL A 308 -13.44 20.00 -8.55
CA VAL A 308 -14.43 20.30 -9.61
C VAL A 308 -15.80 19.65 -9.33
N SER A 309 -15.90 18.78 -8.34
CA SER A 309 -17.15 18.19 -7.82
C SER A 309 -17.17 18.16 -6.29
N GLU A 310 -18.35 17.97 -5.68
CA GLU A 310 -18.47 17.83 -4.21
C GLU A 310 -17.73 16.58 -3.68
N GLU A 311 -17.78 15.46 -4.40
CA GLU A 311 -17.07 14.23 -4.00
C GLU A 311 -15.53 14.40 -4.08
N GLU A 312 -15.02 15.09 -5.10
CA GLU A 312 -13.60 15.45 -5.17
C GLU A 312 -13.21 16.49 -4.11
N HIS A 313 -14.16 17.33 -3.69
CA HIS A 313 -13.94 18.35 -2.68
C HIS A 313 -13.59 17.72 -1.33
N ASP A 314 -14.37 16.74 -0.87
CA ASP A 314 -14.13 16.08 0.42
C ASP A 314 -12.83 15.28 0.42
N GLY A 315 -12.56 14.53 -0.65
CA GLY A 315 -11.31 13.76 -0.80
C GLY A 315 -10.07 14.67 -0.82
N THR A 316 -10.09 15.73 -1.63
CA THR A 316 -8.99 16.70 -1.70
C THR A 316 -8.81 17.42 -0.37
N ARG A 317 -9.91 17.78 0.29
CA ARG A 317 -9.88 18.46 1.59
C ARG A 317 -9.25 17.58 2.67
N LEU A 318 -9.55 16.28 2.69
CA LEU A 318 -8.92 15.34 3.62
C LEU A 318 -7.42 15.24 3.37
N MET A 319 -6.99 15.10 2.11
CA MET A 319 -5.57 15.07 1.75
C MET A 319 -4.83 16.35 2.19
N LEU A 320 -5.46 17.52 2.05
CA LEU A 320 -4.90 18.80 2.50
C LEU A 320 -4.79 18.90 4.03
N ILE A 321 -5.76 18.34 4.77
CA ILE A 321 -5.71 18.26 6.24
C ILE A 321 -4.54 17.38 6.68
N ASP A 322 -4.39 16.20 6.09
CA ASP A 322 -3.30 15.27 6.41
C ASP A 322 -1.93 15.89 6.10
N SER A 323 -1.83 16.54 4.93
CA SER A 323 -0.66 17.30 4.49
C SER A 323 -0.28 18.40 5.49
N THR A 324 -1.26 19.20 5.92
CA THR A 324 -1.06 20.26 6.92
C THR A 324 -0.62 19.70 8.26
N ALA A 325 -1.26 18.64 8.74
CA ALA A 325 -0.88 17.99 9.99
C ALA A 325 0.57 17.48 9.93
N ALA A 326 0.97 16.88 8.80
CA ALA A 326 2.33 16.42 8.56
C ALA A 326 3.34 17.59 8.63
N TRP A 327 3.10 18.68 7.89
CA TRP A 327 3.97 19.85 7.88
C TRP A 327 4.08 20.58 9.23
N LEU A 328 3.02 20.56 10.04
CA LEU A 328 3.01 21.22 11.34
C LEU A 328 3.68 20.42 12.45
N THR A 329 3.63 19.08 12.38
CA THR A 329 4.02 18.22 13.50
C THR A 329 5.34 17.50 13.29
N TRP A 330 5.61 16.98 12.09
CA TRP A 330 6.82 16.21 11.84
C TRP A 330 8.10 16.97 12.16
N PRO A 331 8.33 18.21 11.69
CA PRO A 331 9.58 18.93 11.96
C PRO A 331 9.96 18.98 13.44
N ASP A 332 8.97 19.08 14.34
CA ASP A 332 9.22 19.08 15.79
C ASP A 332 9.44 17.67 16.35
N GLN A 333 8.79 16.66 15.78
CA GLN A 333 8.90 15.26 16.22
C GLN A 333 10.31 14.69 15.99
N TRP A 334 10.97 15.03 14.88
CA TRP A 334 12.28 14.46 14.50
C TRP A 334 13.46 15.42 14.61
N LYS A 335 13.28 16.65 15.11
CA LYS A 335 14.37 17.65 15.21
C LYS A 335 15.63 17.17 15.95
N ASP A 336 15.47 16.23 16.88
CA ASP A 336 16.54 15.65 17.70
C ASP A 336 17.06 14.32 17.10
N THR A 337 16.62 13.96 15.89
CA THR A 337 17.01 12.74 15.15
C THR A 337 17.74 13.13 13.87
N GLU A 338 18.72 12.32 13.45
CA GLU A 338 19.42 12.54 12.19
C GLU A 338 18.44 12.50 11.01
N CYS A 339 18.49 13.49 10.12
CA CYS A 339 17.56 13.57 9.01
C CYS A 339 18.24 13.64 7.64
N VAL A 340 17.72 12.85 6.72
CA VAL A 340 18.13 12.82 5.32
C VAL A 340 16.95 13.26 4.44
N ILE A 341 17.04 14.45 3.86
CA ILE A 341 16.03 15.00 2.95
C ILE A 341 16.37 14.61 1.51
N TRP A 342 15.41 14.05 0.79
CA TRP A 342 15.54 13.68 -0.61
C TRP A 342 14.93 14.77 -1.48
N ALA A 343 15.78 15.52 -2.17
CA ALA A 343 15.38 16.64 -3.00
C ALA A 343 16.26 16.73 -4.25
N SER A 344 15.67 16.39 -5.40
CA SER A 344 16.21 16.68 -6.73
C SER A 344 15.99 18.16 -7.10
N ASP A 345 16.46 18.58 -8.27
CA ASP A 345 16.43 19.99 -8.68
C ASP A 345 15.05 20.49 -9.16
N SER A 346 13.99 19.69 -8.99
CA SER A 346 12.61 20.11 -9.31
C SER A 346 12.16 21.29 -8.46
N ALA A 347 11.35 22.20 -9.02
CA ALA A 347 10.80 23.31 -8.24
C ALA A 347 10.02 22.83 -7.01
N SER A 348 9.22 21.77 -7.15
CA SER A 348 8.41 21.19 -6.07
C SER A 348 9.26 20.75 -4.87
N GLU A 349 10.29 19.93 -5.11
CA GLU A 349 11.17 19.42 -4.05
C GLU A 349 12.08 20.51 -3.47
N GLN A 350 12.54 21.44 -4.31
CA GLN A 350 13.38 22.56 -3.88
C GLN A 350 12.61 23.59 -3.02
N LEU A 351 11.32 23.79 -3.29
CA LEU A 351 10.43 24.60 -2.44
C LEU A 351 10.16 23.89 -1.11
N GLY A 352 9.89 22.58 -1.15
CA GLY A 352 9.73 21.75 0.05
C GLY A 352 10.97 21.81 0.95
N LEU A 353 12.17 21.68 0.38
CA LEU A 353 13.43 21.78 1.11
C LEU A 353 13.57 23.14 1.81
N ARG A 354 13.32 24.24 1.10
CA ARG A 354 13.39 25.61 1.65
C ARG A 354 12.38 25.82 2.75
N ARG A 355 11.13 25.41 2.53
CA ARG A 355 10.08 25.48 3.54
C ARG A 355 10.48 24.71 4.79
N LEU A 356 10.97 23.48 4.64
CA LEU A 356 11.38 22.68 5.78
C LEU A 356 12.52 23.34 6.57
N MET A 357 13.47 23.99 5.89
CA MET A 357 14.54 24.72 6.57
C MET A 357 14.01 25.86 7.45
N THR A 358 12.87 26.50 7.13
CA THR A 358 12.29 27.54 7.99
C THR A 358 11.62 26.98 9.25
N LEU A 359 11.32 25.68 9.27
CA LEU A 359 10.63 25.02 10.38
C LEU A 359 11.60 24.35 11.36
N LEU A 360 12.84 24.12 10.96
CA LEU A 360 13.85 23.41 11.75
C LEU A 360 14.81 24.37 12.47
N PRO A 361 15.25 24.02 13.70
CA PRO A 361 16.28 24.77 14.41
C PRO A 361 17.65 24.63 13.75
N ASP A 362 18.58 25.53 14.08
CA ASP A 362 19.92 25.57 13.50
C ASP A 362 20.74 24.31 13.83
N GLU A 363 20.50 23.77 15.02
CA GLU A 363 21.19 22.62 15.59
C GLU A 363 20.76 21.29 14.95
N ALA A 364 19.62 21.24 14.25
CA ALA A 364 19.09 20.01 13.65
C ALA A 364 20.11 19.37 12.70
N GLU A 365 20.38 18.08 12.83
CA GLU A 365 21.33 17.40 11.93
C GLU A 365 20.65 17.01 10.61
N VAL A 366 20.88 17.82 9.58
CA VAL A 366 20.23 17.67 8.26
C VAL A 366 21.26 17.32 7.19
N PHE A 367 20.95 16.28 6.44
CA PHE A 367 21.63 15.82 5.25
C PHE A 367 20.67 15.92 4.06
N VAL A 368 21.21 16.18 2.86
CA VAL A 368 20.44 16.21 1.62
C VAL A 368 21.01 15.19 0.64
N VAL A 369 20.13 14.47 -0.03
CA VAL A 369 20.44 13.67 -1.21
C VAL A 369 19.76 14.34 -2.41
N ASN A 370 20.49 14.53 -3.51
CA ASN A 370 19.93 14.94 -4.80
C ASN A 370 20.03 13.77 -5.79
N PRO A 371 19.01 12.89 -5.83
CA PRO A 371 19.04 11.71 -6.69
C PRO A 371 19.09 12.04 -8.17
N GLY A 372 18.37 13.07 -8.63
CA GLY A 372 18.35 13.46 -10.04
C GLY A 372 19.74 13.76 -10.57
N ARG A 373 20.52 14.56 -9.83
CA ARG A 373 21.91 14.89 -10.18
C ARG A 373 22.86 13.71 -10.05
N MET A 374 22.74 12.92 -8.98
CA MET A 374 23.62 11.77 -8.79
C MET A 374 23.40 10.68 -9.85
N LEU A 375 22.15 10.49 -10.29
CA LEU A 375 21.81 9.50 -11.28
C LEU A 375 22.00 10.00 -12.71
N SER A 376 21.97 11.31 -12.98
CA SER A 376 22.27 11.84 -14.31
C SER A 376 23.73 11.57 -14.72
N ASP A 377 24.66 11.58 -13.77
CA ASP A 377 26.05 11.18 -14.00
C ASP A 377 26.18 9.69 -14.38
N LEU A 378 25.31 8.83 -13.85
CA LEU A 378 25.32 7.37 -14.09
C LEU A 378 24.46 6.94 -15.28
N TYR A 379 23.38 7.68 -15.56
CA TYR A 379 22.38 7.39 -16.58
C TYR A 379 22.07 8.67 -17.40
N PRO A 380 23.05 9.20 -18.16
CA PRO A 380 22.93 10.50 -18.84
C PRO A 380 21.83 10.55 -19.91
N GLN A 381 21.33 9.39 -20.34
CA GLN A 381 20.21 9.27 -21.28
C GLN A 381 18.83 9.37 -20.63
N ILE A 382 18.74 9.38 -19.30
CA ILE A 382 17.48 9.49 -18.56
C ILE A 382 17.50 10.79 -17.77
N ASP A 383 16.54 11.66 -18.07
CA ASP A 383 16.32 12.86 -17.30
C ASP A 383 15.31 12.59 -16.18
N TYR A 384 15.81 12.51 -14.94
CA TYR A 384 14.98 12.33 -13.76
C TYR A 384 14.61 13.71 -13.20
N ARG A 385 13.37 14.14 -13.47
CA ARG A 385 12.93 15.49 -13.11
C ARG A 385 12.67 15.62 -11.63
N ARG A 386 12.32 14.53 -10.94
CA ARG A 386 12.05 14.49 -9.50
C ARG A 386 12.34 13.13 -8.88
N THR A 387 12.47 13.08 -7.56
CA THR A 387 12.76 11.84 -6.83
C THR A 387 11.68 10.78 -7.02
N GLY A 388 10.41 11.19 -7.08
CA GLY A 388 9.26 10.29 -7.28
C GLY A 388 9.21 9.55 -8.62
N GLU A 389 10.06 9.91 -9.60
CA GLU A 389 10.21 9.21 -10.89
C GLU A 389 11.26 8.08 -10.84
N ILE A 390 12.00 7.97 -9.73
CA ILE A 390 13.13 7.04 -9.60
C ILE A 390 12.66 5.74 -8.93
N VAL A 391 12.93 4.62 -9.59
CA VAL A 391 12.59 3.29 -9.07
C VAL A 391 13.44 2.92 -7.84
N PRO A 392 12.92 2.11 -6.91
CA PRO A 392 13.58 1.75 -5.66
C PRO A 392 15.03 1.25 -5.82
N ASP A 393 15.27 0.35 -6.78
CA ASP A 393 16.59 -0.24 -7.03
C ASP A 393 17.68 0.80 -7.36
N LYS A 394 17.28 1.96 -7.92
CA LYS A 394 18.21 3.07 -8.22
C LYS A 394 18.42 4.01 -7.03
N LEU A 395 17.50 4.03 -6.07
CA LEU A 395 17.65 4.81 -4.83
C LEU A 395 18.53 4.07 -3.81
N GLU A 396 18.53 2.74 -3.82
CA GLU A 396 19.28 1.93 -2.85
C GLU A 396 20.77 2.30 -2.71
N PRO A 397 21.55 2.47 -3.81
CA PRO A 397 22.97 2.81 -3.68
C PRO A 397 23.19 4.20 -3.06
N LEU A 398 22.21 5.09 -3.18
CA LEU A 398 22.29 6.47 -2.68
C LEU A 398 22.05 6.56 -1.18
N LEU A 399 21.62 5.47 -0.52
CA LEU A 399 21.39 5.42 0.93
C LEU A 399 22.66 5.56 1.76
N GLU A 400 23.81 5.15 1.22
CA GLU A 400 25.09 5.12 1.91
C GLU A 400 25.94 6.35 1.55
N ASP A 401 26.19 6.57 0.25
CA ASP A 401 27.12 7.61 -0.23
C ASP A 401 26.44 8.91 -0.66
N GLY A 402 25.11 8.93 -0.74
CA GLY A 402 24.35 10.10 -1.17
C GLY A 402 24.20 11.24 -0.16
N PRO A 403 24.01 10.98 1.16
CA PRO A 403 23.70 12.04 2.10
C PRO A 403 24.85 13.04 2.29
N VAL A 404 24.59 14.33 1.97
CA VAL A 404 25.54 15.43 2.20
C VAL A 404 25.04 16.33 3.32
N LYS A 405 25.84 16.51 4.38
CA LYS A 405 25.47 17.35 5.53
C LYS A 405 25.36 18.82 5.13
N LEU A 406 24.24 19.47 5.46
CA LEU A 406 24.07 20.90 5.25
C LEU A 406 24.87 21.71 6.28
N THR A 407 25.59 22.71 5.81
CA THR A 407 26.25 23.70 6.67
C THR A 407 25.24 24.70 7.23
N LEU A 408 25.58 25.38 8.33
CA LEU A 408 24.74 26.46 8.88
C LEU A 408 24.48 27.56 7.84
N GLN A 409 25.50 27.89 7.04
CA GLN A 409 25.35 28.86 5.95
C GLN A 409 24.37 28.38 4.89
N ALA A 410 24.49 27.13 4.42
CA ALA A 410 23.58 26.58 3.41
C ALA A 410 22.12 26.56 3.90
N LYS A 411 21.89 26.22 5.19
CA LYS A 411 20.55 26.32 5.80
C LYS A 411 20.04 27.76 5.81
N SER A 412 20.89 28.71 6.20
CA SER A 412 20.55 30.14 6.20
C SER A 412 20.20 30.65 4.80
N ASP A 413 20.95 30.24 3.78
CA ASP A 413 20.72 30.63 2.38
C ASP A 413 19.36 30.09 1.88
N LEU A 414 19.03 28.84 2.20
CA LEU A 414 17.73 28.23 1.87
C LEU A 414 16.56 28.97 2.54
N ARG A 415 16.72 29.39 3.81
CA ARG A 415 15.70 30.18 4.50
C ARG A 415 15.55 31.57 3.90
N ALA A 416 16.66 32.25 3.59
CA ALA A 416 16.63 33.56 2.96
C ALA A 416 15.95 33.50 1.58
N ASP A 417 16.19 32.41 0.83
CA ASP A 417 15.54 32.19 -0.47
C ASP A 417 14.03 31.94 -0.33
N TRP A 418 13.58 31.26 0.74
CA TRP A 418 12.16 31.15 1.08
C TRP A 418 11.53 32.52 1.34
N GLU A 419 12.16 33.35 2.18
CA GLU A 419 11.68 34.70 2.48
C GLU A 419 11.62 35.58 1.23
N ARG A 420 12.60 35.47 0.33
CA ARG A 420 12.54 36.13 -0.98
C ARG A 420 11.29 35.73 -1.77
N LEU A 421 11.01 34.43 -1.86
CA LEU A 421 9.86 33.90 -2.61
C LEU A 421 8.51 34.31 -1.99
N LEU A 422 8.44 34.55 -0.67
CA LEU A 422 7.25 35.08 0.01
C LEU A 422 6.93 36.53 -0.37
N LEU A 423 7.94 37.29 -0.81
CA LEU A 423 7.79 38.69 -1.22
C LEU A 423 7.46 38.83 -2.72
N GLU A 424 7.61 37.77 -3.50
CA GLU A 424 7.25 37.76 -4.91
C GLU A 424 5.74 37.63 -5.10
N ASP A 425 5.20 38.41 -6.04
CA ASP A 425 3.79 38.34 -6.40
C ASP A 425 3.55 37.18 -7.38
N GLY A 426 2.52 36.37 -7.11
CA GLY A 426 2.14 35.25 -7.95
C GLY A 426 1.91 33.93 -7.20
N CYS A 427 1.39 32.96 -7.95
CA CYS A 427 0.95 31.65 -7.44
C CYS A 427 1.53 30.47 -8.21
N LEU A 428 2.55 30.68 -9.06
CA LEU A 428 3.26 29.61 -9.75
C LEU A 428 4.78 29.83 -9.60
N ARG A 429 5.52 28.80 -9.17
CA ARG A 429 6.98 28.82 -9.06
C ARG A 429 7.59 27.73 -9.93
N ILE A 430 8.63 28.09 -10.66
CA ILE A 430 9.36 27.22 -11.58
C ILE A 430 10.88 27.39 -11.37
N VAL A 431 11.67 26.50 -11.95
CA VAL A 431 13.13 26.68 -12.04
C VAL A 431 13.49 27.32 -13.38
N LEU A 432 14.18 28.45 -13.35
CA LEU A 432 14.79 29.11 -14.51
C LEU A 432 16.29 29.31 -14.24
N ASP A 433 17.15 28.84 -15.14
CA ASP A 433 18.61 28.92 -15.00
C ASP A 433 19.14 28.43 -13.63
N GLY A 434 18.50 27.38 -13.09
CA GLY A 434 18.85 26.80 -11.79
C GLY A 434 18.35 27.59 -10.57
N GLN A 435 17.53 28.63 -10.76
CA GLN A 435 16.95 29.45 -9.69
C GLN A 435 15.43 29.32 -9.63
N LEU A 436 14.87 29.34 -8.42
CA LEU A 436 13.43 29.40 -8.23
C LEU A 436 12.91 30.81 -8.50
N CYS A 437 11.93 30.91 -9.39
CA CYS A 437 11.29 32.17 -9.77
C CYS A 437 9.77 32.03 -9.70
N THR A 438 9.10 33.06 -9.20
CA THR A 438 7.64 33.19 -9.34
C THR A 438 7.29 33.72 -10.73
N VAL A 439 6.34 33.06 -11.38
CA VAL A 439 5.80 33.41 -12.69
C VAL A 439 4.28 33.50 -12.63
N GLU A 440 3.69 34.10 -13.67
CA GLU A 440 2.24 34.16 -13.84
C GLU A 440 1.63 32.75 -13.92
N GLU A 441 0.42 32.55 -13.38
CA GLU A 441 -0.27 31.26 -13.46
C GLU A 441 -0.53 30.81 -14.91
N SER A 442 -0.59 31.77 -15.85
CA SER A 442 -0.75 31.54 -17.28
C SER A 442 0.54 31.20 -18.02
N HIS A 443 1.68 31.08 -17.33
CA HIS A 443 2.99 30.83 -17.93
C HIS A 443 2.97 29.66 -18.96
N TYR A 444 2.29 28.56 -18.60
CA TYR A 444 2.21 27.38 -19.46
C TYR A 444 1.07 27.42 -20.49
N ASP A 445 0.23 28.46 -20.53
CA ASP A 445 -0.94 28.51 -21.41
C ASP A 445 -0.56 28.39 -22.89
N ALA A 446 0.46 29.14 -23.32
CA ALA A 446 0.94 29.09 -24.71
C ALA A 446 1.47 27.69 -25.07
N PHE A 447 2.21 27.07 -24.14
CA PHE A 447 2.74 25.72 -24.31
C PHE A 447 1.63 24.65 -24.38
N ILE A 448 0.59 24.78 -23.56
CA ILE A 448 -0.60 23.91 -23.60
C ILE A 448 -1.29 24.00 -24.97
N LEU A 449 -1.50 25.21 -25.49
CA LEU A 449 -2.10 25.42 -26.80
C LEU A 449 -1.23 24.82 -27.93
N ALA A 450 0.08 25.02 -27.87
CA ALA A 450 1.03 24.45 -28.83
C ALA A 450 1.03 22.91 -28.79
N CYS A 451 0.97 22.30 -27.60
CA CYS A 451 0.87 20.85 -27.47
C CYS A 451 -0.44 20.32 -28.06
N ALA A 452 -1.56 20.98 -27.77
CA ALA A 452 -2.85 20.61 -28.35
C ALA A 452 -2.85 20.70 -29.89
N ASP A 453 -2.24 21.75 -30.45
CA ASP A 453 -2.06 21.91 -31.89
C ASP A 453 -1.19 20.79 -32.48
N ALA A 454 -0.07 20.48 -31.84
CA ALA A 454 0.90 19.49 -32.30
C ALA A 454 0.30 18.09 -32.43
N ILE A 455 -0.65 17.73 -31.57
CA ILE A 455 -1.35 16.43 -31.63
C ILE A 455 -2.68 16.50 -32.40
N GLY A 456 -3.01 17.65 -32.99
CA GLY A 456 -4.14 17.79 -33.91
C GLY A 456 -5.50 18.03 -33.24
N ALA A 457 -5.55 18.55 -32.01
CA ALA A 457 -6.79 19.00 -31.38
C ALA A 457 -7.24 20.37 -31.95
N ARG A 458 -7.52 20.44 -33.26
CA ARG A 458 -7.91 21.65 -33.99
C ARG A 458 -8.97 21.36 -35.03
N ASP A 459 -9.50 22.41 -35.68
CA ASP A 459 -10.46 22.28 -36.80
C ASP A 459 -11.73 21.47 -36.46
N GLY A 460 -12.13 21.48 -35.19
CA GLY A 460 -13.28 20.71 -34.70
C GLY A 460 -12.96 19.23 -34.39
N ARG A 461 -11.71 18.79 -34.52
CA ARG A 461 -11.24 17.50 -34.03
C ARG A 461 -11.04 17.56 -32.52
N PHE A 462 -11.97 16.98 -31.78
CA PHE A 462 -11.91 16.90 -30.33
C PHE A 462 -11.03 15.73 -29.86
N LEU A 463 -10.05 16.02 -29.00
CA LEU A 463 -9.25 15.00 -28.31
C LEU A 463 -9.54 15.02 -26.82
N LYS A 464 -9.44 13.86 -26.17
CA LYS A 464 -9.59 13.76 -24.71
C LYS A 464 -8.62 14.71 -24.01
N SER A 465 -9.10 15.47 -23.02
CA SER A 465 -8.25 16.42 -22.28
C SER A 465 -7.04 15.73 -21.64
N ALA A 466 -7.24 14.54 -21.05
CA ALA A 466 -6.15 13.71 -20.53
C ALA A 466 -5.02 13.42 -21.56
N ARG A 467 -5.32 13.32 -22.86
CA ARG A 467 -4.30 13.13 -23.90
C ARG A 467 -3.48 14.40 -24.13
N VAL A 468 -4.12 15.57 -24.14
CA VAL A 468 -3.44 16.87 -24.25
C VAL A 468 -2.58 17.13 -23.02
N ILE A 469 -3.10 16.85 -21.82
CA ILE A 469 -2.36 16.99 -20.56
C ILE A 469 -1.13 16.07 -20.54
N GLY A 470 -1.28 14.80 -20.95
CA GLY A 470 -0.16 13.87 -21.06
C GLY A 470 0.92 14.34 -22.03
N GLU A 471 0.53 14.97 -23.14
CA GLU A 471 1.47 15.56 -24.10
C GLU A 471 2.26 16.73 -23.48
N VAL A 472 1.58 17.59 -22.72
CA VAL A 472 2.21 18.71 -22.00
C VAL A 472 3.23 18.19 -21.00
N ILE A 473 2.86 17.22 -20.16
CA ILE A 473 3.76 16.64 -19.14
C ILE A 473 4.93 15.89 -19.78
N GLY A 474 4.70 15.20 -20.90
CA GLY A 474 5.74 14.45 -21.61
C GLY A 474 6.79 15.33 -22.28
N LYS A 475 6.46 16.58 -22.60
CA LYS A 475 7.36 17.54 -23.27
C LYS A 475 7.85 18.67 -22.38
N ALA A 476 7.24 18.86 -21.22
CA ALA A 476 7.72 19.85 -20.27
C ALA A 476 9.17 19.53 -19.89
N ASP A 477 10.00 20.56 -19.94
CA ASP A 477 11.42 20.55 -19.57
C ASP A 477 11.63 20.35 -18.07
N GLN A 478 10.61 20.65 -17.27
CA GLN A 478 10.58 20.45 -15.84
C GLN A 478 9.30 19.76 -15.39
N TYR A 479 9.30 19.28 -14.15
CA TYR A 479 8.11 18.67 -13.56
C TYR A 479 6.98 19.69 -13.42
N ILE A 480 5.78 19.32 -13.89
CA ILE A 480 4.53 20.06 -13.68
C ILE A 480 3.42 19.04 -13.39
N SER A 481 2.58 19.32 -12.39
CA SER A 481 1.50 18.40 -12.02
C SER A 481 0.38 18.38 -13.07
N ASP A 482 -0.17 17.19 -13.30
CA ASP A 482 -1.35 16.99 -14.14
C ASP A 482 -2.57 17.79 -13.66
N THR A 483 -2.71 17.90 -12.34
CA THR A 483 -3.77 18.66 -11.66
C THR A 483 -3.69 20.14 -12.00
N PHE A 484 -2.48 20.73 -11.99
CA PHE A 484 -2.29 22.13 -12.39
C PHE A 484 -2.56 22.35 -13.87
N ILE A 485 -2.05 21.49 -14.76
CA ILE A 485 -2.32 21.61 -16.20
C ILE A 485 -3.81 21.43 -16.51
N ALA A 486 -4.48 20.47 -15.86
CA ALA A 486 -5.92 20.29 -15.98
C ALA A 486 -6.71 21.55 -15.57
N TYR A 487 -6.28 22.20 -14.48
CA TYR A 487 -6.81 23.50 -14.07
C TYR A 487 -6.60 24.57 -15.15
N ARG A 488 -5.40 24.69 -15.72
CA ARG A 488 -5.12 25.65 -16.79
C ARG A 488 -5.94 25.39 -18.05
N VAL A 489 -6.10 24.12 -18.45
CA VAL A 489 -6.99 23.75 -19.57
C VAL A 489 -8.42 24.23 -19.32
N ARG A 490 -8.96 24.07 -18.10
CA ARG A 490 -10.29 24.61 -17.75
C ARG A 490 -10.35 26.14 -17.83
N GLN A 491 -9.28 26.84 -17.47
CA GLN A 491 -9.22 28.31 -17.65
C GLN A 491 -9.19 28.69 -19.13
N LEU A 492 -8.42 27.99 -19.95
CA LEU A 492 -8.37 28.21 -21.40
C LEU A 492 -9.70 27.94 -22.09
N ILE A 493 -10.49 26.96 -21.60
CA ILE A 493 -11.89 26.77 -22.02
C ILE A 493 -12.73 28.01 -21.68
N ARG A 494 -12.65 28.51 -20.44
CA ARG A 494 -13.41 29.71 -20.00
C ARG A 494 -13.02 30.97 -20.77
N GLN A 495 -11.77 31.09 -21.18
CA GLN A 495 -11.25 32.17 -22.02
C GLN A 495 -11.62 32.00 -23.51
N GLY A 496 -12.31 30.92 -23.90
CA GLY A 496 -12.70 30.65 -25.28
C GLY A 496 -11.56 30.19 -26.19
N LYS A 497 -10.42 29.79 -25.62
CA LYS A 497 -9.27 29.25 -26.38
C LYS A 497 -9.46 27.79 -26.80
N PHE A 498 -10.26 27.05 -26.03
CA PHE A 498 -10.73 25.72 -26.39
C PHE A 498 -12.25 25.68 -26.50
N ARG A 499 -12.75 25.01 -27.52
CA ARG A 499 -14.09 24.40 -27.52
C ARG A 499 -14.00 23.07 -26.78
N TYR A 500 -15.07 22.67 -26.10
CA TYR A 500 -15.11 21.39 -25.39
C TYR A 500 -16.44 20.65 -25.55
N THR A 501 -16.41 19.34 -25.33
CA THR A 501 -17.57 18.46 -25.19
C THR A 501 -17.42 17.56 -23.97
N GLY A 502 -18.52 17.17 -23.33
CA GLY A 502 -18.51 16.35 -22.11
C GLY A 502 -18.58 17.17 -20.81
N HIS A 503 -18.15 16.56 -19.70
CA HIS A 503 -18.22 17.14 -18.36
C HIS A 503 -16.82 17.54 -17.85
N LEU A 504 -16.72 18.72 -17.23
CA LEU A 504 -15.43 19.31 -16.80
C LEU A 504 -14.95 18.83 -15.43
N ASP A 505 -15.72 17.95 -14.78
CA ASP A 505 -15.46 17.37 -13.46
C ASP A 505 -14.12 16.62 -13.42
N ALA A 506 -13.79 15.81 -14.43
CA ALA A 506 -12.49 15.15 -14.52
C ALA A 506 -11.86 15.24 -15.91
N MET A 507 -10.52 15.27 -15.99
CA MET A 507 -9.79 15.38 -17.27
C MET A 507 -10.07 14.26 -18.29
N ARG A 508 -10.64 13.13 -17.84
CA ARG A 508 -11.04 12.01 -18.71
C ARG A 508 -12.46 12.16 -19.26
N HIS A 509 -13.28 13.04 -18.67
CA HIS A 509 -14.71 13.18 -18.95
C HIS A 509 -15.02 14.18 -20.06
N TYR A 510 -14.08 15.05 -20.43
CA TYR A 510 -14.24 15.99 -21.53
C TYR A 510 -13.16 15.86 -22.60
N SER A 511 -13.51 16.36 -23.79
CA SER A 511 -12.60 16.49 -24.94
C SER A 511 -12.52 17.94 -25.36
N ILE A 512 -11.37 18.37 -25.88
CA ILE A 512 -11.09 19.74 -26.29
C ILE A 512 -10.63 19.82 -27.74
N SER A 513 -10.92 20.95 -28.37
CA SER A 513 -10.39 21.37 -29.68
C SER A 513 -10.09 22.85 -29.62
N LEU A 514 -8.97 23.28 -30.19
CA LEU A 514 -8.61 24.69 -30.34
C LEU A 514 -9.73 25.46 -31.04
N SER A 515 -9.96 26.68 -30.58
CA SER A 515 -10.80 27.65 -31.28
C SER A 515 -10.01 28.36 -32.37
N ASP A 516 -10.73 28.89 -33.37
CA ASP A 516 -10.11 29.58 -34.51
C ASP A 516 -9.29 30.81 -34.05
N ALA A 517 -9.74 31.49 -32.97
CA ALA A 517 -9.04 32.60 -32.35
C ALA A 517 -7.78 32.18 -31.55
N ALA A 518 -7.73 30.94 -31.06
CA ALA A 518 -6.54 30.41 -30.39
C ALA A 518 -5.46 30.01 -31.40
N LEU A 519 -5.84 29.39 -32.53
CA LEU A 519 -4.92 29.03 -33.60
C LEU A 519 -4.15 30.24 -34.15
N ALA A 520 -4.82 31.39 -34.29
CA ALA A 520 -4.19 32.64 -34.73
C ALA A 520 -3.23 33.28 -33.71
N ALA A 521 -3.27 32.85 -32.45
CA ALA A 521 -2.48 33.39 -31.35
C ALA A 521 -1.26 32.52 -30.97
N ILE A 522 -1.10 31.35 -31.59
CA ILE A 522 0.09 30.51 -31.41
C ILE A 522 1.21 31.16 -32.23
N PRO A 523 2.32 31.61 -31.62
CA PRO A 523 3.45 32.19 -32.34
C PRO A 523 3.99 31.20 -33.39
N ASP A 524 4.40 31.73 -34.55
CA ASP A 524 4.96 30.92 -35.65
C ASP A 524 6.34 30.30 -35.28
N ASP A 525 6.98 30.83 -34.24
CA ASP A 525 8.22 30.30 -33.67
C ASP A 525 7.93 29.14 -32.71
N GLU A 526 7.75 27.94 -33.28
CA GLU A 526 8.69 26.84 -33.04
C GLU A 526 8.40 25.67 -34.00
N PRO A 527 8.92 25.75 -35.24
CA PRO A 527 8.85 24.62 -36.17
C PRO A 527 9.48 23.36 -35.58
N ARG A 528 10.46 23.48 -34.67
CA ARG A 528 11.19 22.34 -34.09
C ARG A 528 10.34 21.51 -33.12
N ILE A 529 9.64 22.15 -32.18
CA ILE A 529 8.70 21.45 -31.28
C ILE A 529 7.59 20.77 -32.07
N ARG A 530 7.06 21.45 -33.10
CA ARG A 530 6.01 20.91 -33.96
C ARG A 530 6.45 19.66 -34.73
N HIS A 531 7.63 19.67 -35.34
CA HIS A 531 8.14 18.50 -36.09
C HIS A 531 8.63 17.38 -35.17
N CYS A 532 9.26 17.69 -34.03
CA CYS A 532 9.69 16.70 -33.04
C CYS A 532 8.49 15.93 -32.46
N ALA A 533 7.41 16.65 -32.15
CA ALA A 533 6.13 16.10 -31.71
C ALA A 533 5.49 15.14 -32.72
N THR A 534 5.38 15.57 -33.98
CA THR A 534 4.77 14.77 -35.03
C THR A 534 5.58 13.50 -35.29
N LEU A 535 6.91 13.59 -35.27
CA LEU A 535 7.79 12.43 -35.43
C LEU A 535 7.69 11.46 -34.25
N ARG A 536 7.75 11.93 -32.99
CA ARG A 536 7.59 11.05 -31.81
C ARG A 536 6.21 10.40 -31.74
N THR A 537 5.15 11.14 -32.05
CA THR A 537 3.79 10.59 -32.11
C THR A 537 3.67 9.55 -33.21
N ALA A 538 4.19 9.82 -34.40
CA ALA A 538 4.23 8.83 -35.48
C ALA A 538 5.05 7.59 -35.08
N ALA A 539 6.15 7.72 -34.33
CA ALA A 539 6.93 6.58 -33.83
C ALA A 539 6.17 5.74 -32.80
N ILE A 540 5.39 6.38 -31.91
CA ILE A 540 4.56 5.69 -30.91
C ILE A 540 3.35 5.01 -31.59
N GLU A 541 2.65 5.70 -32.49
CA GLU A 541 1.54 5.12 -33.26
C GLU A 541 2.03 3.98 -34.19
N LEU A 542 3.23 4.12 -34.76
CA LEU A 542 3.94 3.02 -35.45
C LEU A 542 4.38 1.91 -34.49
N ALA A 543 4.46 2.11 -33.17
CA ALA A 543 4.72 1.02 -32.23
C ALA A 543 3.43 0.32 -31.79
N GLU A 544 2.32 1.07 -31.67
CA GLU A 544 1.02 0.58 -31.20
C GLU A 544 0.13 0.00 -32.32
N SER A 545 0.40 0.34 -33.58
CA SER A 545 -0.33 -0.18 -34.73
C SER A 545 -0.05 -1.67 -34.95
N ARG A 546 -1.06 -2.48 -34.63
CA ARG A 546 -1.30 -3.93 -34.92
C ARG A 546 -1.13 -4.95 -33.79
N ASP A 547 -1.47 -4.52 -32.59
CA ASP A 547 -1.57 -5.39 -31.43
C ASP A 547 -2.66 -6.49 -31.52
N HIS A 548 -3.71 -6.26 -32.33
CA HIS A 548 -4.81 -7.23 -32.51
C HIS A 548 -4.48 -8.36 -33.49
N GLU A 549 -3.86 -8.04 -34.63
CA GLU A 549 -3.49 -9.01 -35.66
C GLU A 549 -2.35 -9.92 -35.18
N ARG A 550 -1.39 -9.36 -34.43
CA ARG A 550 -0.30 -10.11 -33.80
C ARG A 550 -0.81 -11.11 -32.75
N ARG A 551 -1.78 -10.71 -31.92
CA ARG A 551 -2.43 -11.60 -30.95
C ARG A 551 -3.18 -12.73 -31.64
N LEU A 552 -3.95 -12.42 -32.69
CA LEU A 552 -4.67 -13.43 -33.47
C LEU A 552 -3.71 -14.46 -34.10
N LEU A 553 -2.59 -14.00 -34.67
CA LEU A 553 -1.57 -14.89 -35.23
C LEU A 553 -0.85 -15.74 -34.18
N GLN A 554 -0.59 -15.20 -32.98
CA GLN A 554 -0.02 -15.96 -31.85
C GLN A 554 -0.97 -17.01 -31.29
N GLU A 555 -2.28 -16.70 -31.22
CA GLU A 555 -3.30 -17.68 -30.82
C GLU A 555 -3.44 -18.81 -31.84
N LEU A 556 -3.39 -18.48 -33.14
CA LEU A 556 -3.39 -19.48 -34.22
C LEU A 556 -2.09 -20.32 -34.24
N GLU A 557 -0.96 -19.78 -33.78
CA GLU A 557 0.31 -20.50 -33.65
C GLU A 557 0.29 -21.57 -32.54
N GLN A 558 -0.54 -21.41 -31.52
CA GLN A 558 -0.71 -22.41 -30.46
C GLN A 558 -1.49 -23.65 -30.94
N LEU A 559 -2.14 -23.59 -32.11
CA LEU A 559 -2.78 -24.74 -32.75
C LEU A 559 -1.71 -25.57 -33.47
N ASP A 560 -1.16 -26.58 -32.80
CA ASP A 560 -0.22 -27.54 -33.43
C ASP A 560 -0.90 -28.24 -34.62
N PRO A 561 -0.45 -28.04 -35.87
CA PRO A 561 -1.06 -28.67 -37.04
C PRO A 561 -1.07 -30.20 -36.95
N SER A 562 -0.06 -30.78 -36.27
CA SER A 562 0.07 -32.22 -36.02
C SER A 562 -1.01 -32.78 -35.09
N SER A 563 -1.67 -31.91 -34.32
CA SER A 563 -2.81 -32.26 -33.49
C SER A 563 -4.12 -32.24 -34.29
N LEU A 564 -4.24 -31.36 -35.30
CA LEU A 564 -5.40 -31.29 -36.19
C LEU A 564 -5.51 -32.54 -37.07
N TYR A 565 -4.37 -33.05 -37.58
CA TYR A 565 -4.29 -34.32 -38.30
C TYR A 565 -4.73 -35.55 -37.48
N ARG A 566 -4.72 -35.46 -36.14
CA ARG A 566 -5.17 -36.55 -35.26
C ARG A 566 -6.63 -36.44 -34.84
N LEU A 567 -7.21 -35.24 -34.94
CA LEU A 567 -8.55 -34.93 -34.45
C LEU A 567 -9.61 -34.91 -35.57
N LEU A 568 -9.19 -34.74 -36.83
CA LEU A 568 -10.07 -34.62 -37.98
C LEU A 568 -9.89 -35.82 -38.94
N PRO A 569 -10.93 -36.20 -39.72
CA PRO A 569 -10.83 -37.32 -40.64
C PRO A 569 -9.95 -37.03 -41.87
N ASP A 570 -9.46 -38.09 -42.52
CA ASP A 570 -8.49 -38.01 -43.62
C ASP A 570 -8.94 -37.18 -44.83
N ASP A 571 -10.25 -37.05 -45.05
CA ASP A 571 -10.84 -36.25 -46.13
C ASP A 571 -10.65 -34.74 -45.93
N CYS A 572 -10.30 -34.31 -44.71
CA CYS A 572 -10.03 -32.92 -44.37
C CYS A 572 -8.54 -32.53 -44.54
N HIS A 573 -7.64 -33.47 -44.83
CA HIS A 573 -6.19 -33.22 -44.82
C HIS A 573 -5.75 -32.15 -45.82
N ALA A 574 -6.36 -32.10 -47.01
CA ALA A 574 -6.07 -31.05 -47.99
C ALA A 574 -6.38 -29.64 -47.47
N ASN A 575 -7.43 -29.48 -46.65
CA ASN A 575 -7.79 -28.21 -46.04
C ASN A 575 -6.83 -27.83 -44.90
N ILE A 576 -6.27 -28.82 -44.19
CA ILE A 576 -5.27 -28.61 -43.14
C ILE A 576 -3.94 -28.15 -43.77
N ASP A 577 -3.54 -28.75 -44.89
CA ASP A 577 -2.37 -28.32 -45.66
C ASP A 577 -2.52 -26.89 -46.19
N GLU A 578 -3.67 -26.55 -46.79
CA GLU A 578 -3.95 -25.19 -47.27
C GLU A 578 -3.95 -24.16 -46.14
N PHE A 579 -4.60 -24.47 -45.02
CA PHE A 579 -4.59 -23.61 -43.83
C PHE A 579 -3.16 -23.36 -43.31
N THR A 580 -2.35 -24.41 -43.22
CA THR A 580 -0.96 -24.33 -42.75
C THR A 580 -0.10 -23.48 -43.68
N GLU A 581 -0.29 -23.62 -45.00
CA GLU A 581 0.43 -22.82 -46.00
C GLU A 581 0.05 -21.34 -45.93
N GLN A 582 -1.26 -21.02 -45.79
CA GLN A 582 -1.74 -19.65 -45.70
C GLN A 582 -1.29 -18.97 -44.39
N LEU A 583 -1.33 -19.68 -43.27
CA LEU A 583 -0.85 -19.18 -41.98
C LEU A 583 0.64 -18.83 -42.05
N LYS A 584 1.46 -19.70 -42.66
CA LYS A 584 2.89 -19.45 -42.86
C LYS A 584 3.16 -18.23 -43.73
N LYS A 585 2.41 -18.04 -44.83
CA LYS A 585 2.50 -16.86 -45.69
C LYS A 585 2.18 -15.57 -44.93
N MET A 586 1.14 -15.57 -44.11
CA MET A 586 0.78 -14.42 -43.27
C MET A 586 1.86 -14.09 -42.23
N GLN A 587 2.47 -15.11 -41.61
CA GLN A 587 3.56 -14.93 -40.66
C GLN A 587 4.82 -14.33 -41.29
N ASP A 588 5.20 -14.80 -42.47
CA ASP A 588 6.38 -14.26 -43.17
C ASP A 588 6.15 -12.79 -43.59
N LEU A 589 4.93 -12.44 -44.01
CA LEU A 589 4.51 -11.07 -44.26
C LEU A 589 4.57 -10.20 -42.99
N GLU A 590 4.04 -10.68 -41.87
CA GLU A 590 4.09 -9.98 -40.57
C GLU A 590 5.53 -9.70 -40.13
N ARG A 591 6.42 -10.70 -40.19
CA ARG A 591 7.84 -10.53 -39.84
C ARG A 591 8.55 -9.52 -40.74
N MET A 592 8.23 -9.52 -42.03
CA MET A 592 8.78 -8.55 -42.98
C MET A 592 8.30 -7.13 -42.66
N TYR A 593 7.00 -6.95 -42.42
CA TYR A 593 6.43 -5.65 -42.03
C TYR A 593 6.97 -5.17 -40.68
N ALA A 594 7.08 -6.04 -39.68
CA ALA A 594 7.63 -5.72 -38.36
C ALA A 594 9.08 -5.21 -38.46
N ARG A 595 9.91 -5.81 -39.32
CA ARG A 595 11.29 -5.33 -39.58
C ARG A 595 11.30 -3.95 -40.26
N GLN A 596 10.44 -3.73 -41.25
CA GLN A 596 10.34 -2.43 -41.92
C GLN A 596 9.82 -1.34 -40.99
N GLN A 597 8.85 -1.66 -40.15
CA GLN A 597 8.25 -0.79 -39.13
C GLN A 597 9.26 -0.42 -38.05
N ALA A 598 10.02 -1.40 -37.52
CA ALA A 598 11.11 -1.13 -36.58
C ALA A 598 12.21 -0.25 -37.20
N SER A 599 12.58 -0.50 -38.46
CA SER A 599 13.56 0.34 -39.18
C SER A 599 13.05 1.77 -39.41
N LEU A 600 11.76 1.94 -39.71
CA LEU A 600 11.14 3.25 -39.88
C LEU A 600 11.05 3.97 -38.54
N GLN A 601 10.66 3.28 -37.47
CA GLN A 601 10.61 3.81 -36.11
C GLN A 601 12.00 4.29 -35.66
N GLU A 602 13.05 3.51 -35.91
CA GLU A 602 14.42 3.90 -35.59
C GLU A 602 14.87 5.14 -36.39
N ALA A 603 14.50 5.22 -37.68
CA ALA A 603 14.78 6.39 -38.50
C ALA A 603 14.04 7.65 -38.02
N VAL A 604 12.78 7.50 -37.61
CA VAL A 604 11.94 8.59 -37.08
C VAL A 604 12.47 9.08 -35.72
N MET A 605 12.89 8.16 -34.84
CA MET A 605 13.51 8.51 -33.56
C MET A 605 14.83 9.25 -33.75
N ARG A 606 15.71 8.80 -34.65
CA ARG A 606 16.96 9.51 -34.97
C ARG A 606 16.74 10.92 -35.51
N LEU A 607 15.69 11.13 -36.32
CA LEU A 607 15.32 12.44 -36.83
C LEU A 607 14.76 13.35 -35.72
N SER A 608 13.95 12.79 -34.82
CA SER A 608 13.47 13.47 -33.62
C SER A 608 14.63 13.93 -32.73
N ASP A 609 15.60 13.05 -32.45
CA ASP A 609 16.76 13.35 -31.61
C ASP A 609 17.66 14.45 -32.22
N HIS A 610 17.73 14.54 -33.56
CA HIS A 610 18.44 15.61 -34.25
C HIS A 610 17.72 16.96 -34.14
N LEU A 611 16.38 16.95 -34.15
CA LEU A 611 15.58 18.17 -34.00
C LEU A 611 15.60 18.70 -32.56
N ASP A 612 15.86 17.85 -31.57
CA ASP A 612 15.91 18.15 -30.13
C ASP A 612 17.21 18.83 -29.66
N LYS A 613 18.30 18.76 -30.43
CA LYS A 613 19.59 19.38 -30.04
C LYS A 613 19.54 20.92 -30.17
N PRO A 614 20.01 21.72 -29.20
CA PRO A 614 20.08 23.17 -29.36
C PRO A 614 20.97 23.54 -30.56
N LYS A 615 20.62 24.61 -31.30
CA LYS A 615 21.50 25.10 -32.37
C LYS A 615 22.82 25.52 -31.72
N SER A 616 23.93 24.86 -32.08
CA SER A 616 25.25 25.44 -31.84
C SER A 616 25.30 26.77 -32.59
N SER A 617 25.49 27.86 -31.85
CA SER A 617 25.57 29.24 -32.36
C SER A 617 26.60 29.40 -33.48
#